data_AF-A0A922Y855-F1
#
_entry.id   AF-A0A922Y855-F1
#
_cell.length_a   1.000
_cell.length_b   1.000
_cell.length_c   1.000
_cell.angle_alpha   90.00
_cell.angle_beta   90.00
_cell.angle_gamma   90.00
#
_symmetry.space_group_name_H-M   'P 1'
#
loop_
_entity.id
_entity.type
_entity.pdbx_description
1 polymer ?
#
loop_
_entity_poly.entity_id
_entity_poly.type
_entity_poly.pdbx_seq_one_letter_code
_entity_poly.pdbx_strand_id
1 'polypeptide(L)'
;TFDRSSVIVPNSNLVSGVVRNRVRSDRTGRVLISISVPRRLNPTEVRAMLLEAAEAHGDVLKKPPPNVLFKKLGTTTMDFDLICVVGDVDIVGRVTSDLNYAIYRRLSELETPVATELTVKGLEGVEHSLGEIAAAVSKEVGRRAKPAGGRVTVKRSGPEPEAEAEPAETPPAPAKPEPAANGGKDETKD
;
A
#
# COMPACT_ATOMS: atom_id res chain seq x y z
N THR A 1 21.10 -24.60 0.33
CA THR A 1 22.15 -25.52 0.81
C THR A 1 23.47 -24.78 0.77
N PHE A 2 24.02 -24.52 1.96
CA PHE A 2 25.21 -23.73 2.23
C PHE A 2 26.46 -24.57 1.96
N ASP A 3 27.10 -24.40 0.80
CA ASP A 3 28.33 -25.13 0.49
C ASP A 3 29.55 -24.36 0.97
N ARG A 4 30.07 -24.74 2.14
CA ARG A 4 31.33 -24.23 2.70
C ARG A 4 32.50 -25.08 2.18
N SER A 5 32.78 -25.05 0.88
CA SER A 5 33.96 -25.71 0.34
C SER A 5 35.20 -24.81 0.45
N SER A 6 36.16 -25.18 1.30
CA SER A 6 37.49 -24.58 1.38
C SER A 6 38.41 -25.27 0.37
N VAL A 7 38.97 -24.50 -0.56
CA VAL A 7 40.01 -24.97 -1.50
C VAL A 7 41.33 -24.35 -1.06
N ILE A 8 42.29 -25.18 -0.65
CA ILE A 8 43.65 -24.79 -0.29
C ILE A 8 44.54 -25.14 -1.48
N VAL A 9 45.06 -24.12 -2.17
CA VAL A 9 46.02 -24.29 -3.27
C VAL A 9 47.44 -24.14 -2.70
N PRO A 10 48.33 -25.15 -2.85
CA PRO A 10 49.70 -25.06 -2.35
C PRO A 10 50.47 -23.96 -3.08
N ASN A 11 51.14 -23.15 -2.27
CA ASN A 11 51.71 -21.84 -2.59
C ASN A 11 52.98 -21.92 -3.45
N SER A 12 52.86 -22.39 -4.70
CA SER A 12 53.99 -22.42 -5.64
C SER A 12 53.70 -21.78 -7.00
N ASN A 13 52.42 -21.51 -7.34
CA ASN A 13 52.02 -20.89 -8.62
C ASN A 13 51.68 -19.39 -8.53
N LEU A 14 51.87 -18.73 -7.39
CA LEU A 14 51.42 -17.34 -7.13
C LEU A 14 52.56 -16.29 -7.13
N VAL A 15 53.72 -16.58 -7.75
CA VAL A 15 54.94 -15.75 -7.56
C VAL A 15 55.15 -14.65 -8.62
N SER A 16 54.31 -14.50 -9.65
CA SER A 16 54.57 -13.51 -10.73
C SER A 16 53.40 -12.62 -11.15
N GLY A 17 52.27 -12.68 -10.46
CA GLY A 17 51.15 -11.75 -10.66
C GLY A 17 50.92 -10.94 -9.39
N VAL A 18 50.57 -9.65 -9.51
CA VAL A 18 50.16 -8.81 -8.38
C VAL A 18 48.98 -9.48 -7.66
N VAL A 19 49.25 -10.16 -6.55
CA VAL A 19 48.22 -10.77 -5.72
C VAL A 19 47.55 -9.64 -4.94
N ARG A 20 46.41 -9.16 -5.44
CA ARG A 20 45.54 -8.24 -4.68
C ARG A 20 44.84 -9.07 -3.60
N ASN A 21 45.47 -9.18 -2.42
CA ASN A 21 44.87 -9.74 -1.23
C ASN A 21 43.63 -8.89 -0.86
N ARG A 22 42.45 -9.33 -1.28
CA ARG A 22 41.16 -8.71 -0.93
C ARG A 22 40.84 -9.20 0.47
N VAL A 23 41.23 -8.41 1.46
CA VAL A 23 41.02 -8.71 2.88
C VAL A 23 39.54 -9.05 3.09
N ARG A 24 39.28 -10.24 3.62
CA ARG A 24 37.98 -10.70 4.14
C ARG A 24 37.58 -9.90 5.40
N SER A 25 37.79 -8.58 5.41
CA SER A 25 37.47 -7.70 6.54
C SER A 25 36.33 -6.74 6.22
N ASP A 26 36.15 -6.38 4.95
CA ASP A 26 35.09 -5.44 4.57
C ASP A 26 33.90 -6.21 4.00
N ARG A 27 33.08 -6.78 4.88
CA ARG A 27 31.74 -7.32 4.53
C ARG A 27 30.73 -6.19 4.28
N THR A 28 31.19 -4.98 4.00
CA THR A 28 30.31 -3.82 3.79
C THR A 28 29.62 -3.94 2.43
N GLY A 29 28.30 -3.83 2.45
CA GLY A 29 27.46 -3.83 1.25
C GLY A 29 27.06 -2.41 0.88
N ARG A 30 27.17 -2.03 -0.40
CA ARG A 30 26.62 -0.76 -0.88
C ARG A 30 25.23 -1.01 -1.46
N VAL A 31 24.24 -0.31 -0.94
CA VAL A 31 22.86 -0.32 -1.41
C VAL A 31 22.64 0.92 -2.28
N LEU A 32 22.07 0.71 -3.47
CA LEU A 32 21.67 1.77 -4.38
C LEU A 32 20.20 1.57 -4.72
N ILE A 33 19.37 2.55 -4.39
CA ILE A 33 17.93 2.53 -4.64
C ILE A 33 17.61 3.69 -5.57
N SER A 34 17.13 3.38 -6.77
CA SER A 34 16.66 4.35 -7.75
C SER A 34 15.15 4.52 -7.64
N ILE A 35 14.69 5.76 -7.44
CA ILE A 35 13.28 6.09 -7.19
C ILE A 35 12.86 7.20 -8.13
N SER A 36 11.73 7.02 -8.80
CA SER A 36 11.11 8.03 -9.65
C SER A 36 9.87 8.57 -8.95
N VAL A 37 9.84 9.87 -8.67
CA VAL A 37 8.70 10.55 -8.03
C VAL A 37 8.06 11.55 -9.00
N PRO A 38 6.75 11.83 -8.89
CA PRO A 38 6.10 12.85 -9.72
C PRO A 38 6.64 14.25 -9.40
N ARG A 39 6.74 15.08 -10.43
CA ARG A 39 7.27 16.45 -10.33
C ARG A 39 6.45 17.42 -9.47
N ARG A 40 5.26 17.00 -9.04
CA ARG A 40 4.38 17.80 -8.17
C ARG A 40 4.93 17.95 -6.75
N LEU A 41 5.76 17.00 -6.32
CA LEU A 41 6.37 17.01 -4.98
C LEU A 41 7.61 17.91 -4.95
N ASN A 42 7.86 18.52 -3.79
CA ASN A 42 9.05 19.35 -3.59
C ASN A 42 10.31 18.46 -3.50
N PRO A 43 11.34 18.67 -4.35
CA PRO A 43 12.55 17.84 -4.34
C PRO A 43 13.33 17.90 -3.02
N THR A 44 13.25 19.02 -2.30
CA THR A 44 13.96 19.19 -1.01
C THR A 44 13.31 18.34 0.07
N GLU A 45 11.98 18.27 0.09
CA GLU A 45 11.21 17.44 1.01
C GLU A 45 11.42 15.96 0.72
N VAL A 46 11.39 15.56 -0.56
CA VAL A 46 11.68 14.18 -0.97
C VAL A 46 13.09 13.78 -0.54
N ARG A 47 14.10 14.63 -0.78
CA ARG A 47 15.47 14.38 -0.34
C ARG A 47 15.57 14.20 1.17
N ALA A 48 14.94 15.07 1.95
CA ALA A 48 14.97 15.00 3.41
C ALA A 48 14.31 13.71 3.91
N MET A 49 13.14 13.36 3.36
CA MET A 49 12.42 12.13 3.68
C MET A 49 13.25 10.87 3.37
N LEU A 50 13.91 10.82 2.21
CA LEU A 50 14.77 9.70 1.83
C LEU A 50 15.98 9.55 2.76
N LEU A 51 16.58 10.66 3.19
CA LEU A 51 17.66 10.65 4.18
C LEU A 51 17.17 10.17 5.55
N GLU A 52 16.04 10.69 6.02
CA GLU A 52 15.43 10.28 7.30
C GLU A 52 15.10 8.77 7.29
N ALA A 53 14.52 8.26 6.20
CA ALA A 53 14.22 6.84 6.06
C ALA A 53 15.49 5.96 6.09
N ALA A 54 16.58 6.43 5.48
CA ALA A 54 17.85 5.71 5.50
C ALA A 54 18.53 5.75 6.88
N GLU A 55 18.47 6.88 7.59
CA GLU A 55 19.06 7.04 8.92
C GLU A 55 18.26 6.35 10.03
N ALA A 56 16.94 6.24 9.87
CA ALA A 56 16.06 5.51 10.79
C ALA A 56 16.27 3.99 10.74
N HIS A 57 16.86 3.46 9.68
CA HIS A 57 17.07 2.02 9.50
C HIS A 57 18.33 1.55 10.26
N GLY A 58 18.15 0.63 11.23
CA GLY A 58 19.23 0.20 12.14
C GLY A 58 20.43 -0.48 11.47
N ASP A 59 20.22 -1.15 10.34
CA ASP A 59 21.28 -1.85 9.60
C ASP A 59 22.14 -0.94 8.69
N VAL A 60 21.75 0.33 8.52
CA VAL A 60 22.50 1.31 7.73
C VAL A 60 23.62 1.91 8.58
N LEU A 61 24.84 1.90 8.05
CA LEU A 61 25.97 2.51 8.72
C LEU A 61 25.87 4.04 8.67
N LYS A 62 26.15 4.69 9.80
CA LYS A 62 26.24 6.16 9.89
C LYS A 62 27.53 6.72 9.28
N LYS A 63 28.54 5.86 9.11
CA LYS A 63 29.84 6.17 8.51
C LYS A 63 30.18 5.05 7.52
N PRO A 64 30.18 5.30 6.20
CA PRO A 64 29.88 6.57 5.51
C PRO A 64 28.40 6.97 5.62
N PRO A 65 28.06 8.27 5.66
CA PRO A 65 26.67 8.71 5.76
C PRO A 65 25.88 8.38 4.48
N PRO A 66 24.57 8.11 4.59
CA PRO A 66 23.71 7.95 3.43
C PRO A 66 23.68 9.24 2.62
N ASN A 67 23.57 9.11 1.30
CA ASN A 67 23.50 10.25 0.40
C ASN A 67 22.40 10.05 -0.63
N VAL A 68 21.73 11.15 -0.99
CA VAL A 68 20.66 11.17 -1.99
C VAL A 68 21.12 12.06 -3.13
N LEU A 69 21.21 11.48 -4.33
CA LEU A 69 21.56 12.19 -5.55
C LEU A 69 20.32 12.42 -6.40
N PHE A 70 20.17 13.64 -6.89
CA PHE A 70 19.20 13.94 -7.92
C PHE A 70 19.77 13.56 -9.29
N LYS A 71 19.30 12.43 -9.85
CA LYS A 71 19.91 11.80 -11.03
C LYS A 71 19.47 12.47 -12.32
N LYS A 72 18.16 12.65 -12.48
CA LYS A 72 17.59 13.16 -13.73
C LYS A 72 16.27 13.87 -13.48
N LEU A 73 16.08 14.96 -14.22
CA LEU A 73 14.82 15.66 -14.31
C LEU A 73 14.08 15.23 -15.59
N GLY A 74 12.99 14.49 -15.44
CA GLY A 74 12.10 14.13 -16.54
C GLY A 74 11.01 15.17 -16.79
N THR A 75 10.21 14.92 -17.84
CA THR A 75 9.07 15.78 -18.20
C THR A 75 7.95 15.70 -17.17
N THR A 76 7.68 14.49 -16.66
CA THR A 76 6.61 14.21 -15.70
C THR A 76 7.13 13.73 -14.33
N THR A 77 8.32 13.13 -14.32
CA THR A 77 8.93 12.51 -13.13
C THR A 77 10.32 13.06 -12.83
N MET A 78 10.78 12.80 -11.61
CA MET A 78 12.04 13.21 -11.03
C MET A 78 12.75 11.96 -10.49
N ASP A 79 13.96 11.68 -10.96
CA ASP A 79 14.70 10.47 -10.58
C ASP A 79 15.73 10.78 -9.48
N PHE A 80 15.69 10.03 -8.39
CA PHE A 80 16.59 10.12 -7.25
C PHE A 80 17.30 8.78 -7.04
N ASP A 81 18.59 8.85 -6.70
CA ASP A 81 19.38 7.69 -6.27
C ASP A 81 19.73 7.84 -4.78
N LEU A 82 19.20 6.97 -3.93
CA LEU A 82 19.59 6.83 -2.53
C LEU A 82 20.75 5.83 -2.45
N ILE A 83 21.87 6.27 -1.89
CA ILE A 83 23.08 5.49 -1.69
C ILE A 83 23.31 5.35 -0.18
N CYS A 84 23.34 4.12 0.30
CA CYS A 84 23.70 3.82 1.68
C CYS A 84 24.64 2.61 1.74
N VAL A 85 25.33 2.46 2.88
CA VAL A 85 26.26 1.35 3.12
C VAL A 85 25.80 0.60 4.34
N VAL A 86 25.75 -0.72 4.24
CA VAL A 86 25.38 -1.66 5.31
C VAL A 86 26.60 -2.43 5.78
N GLY A 87 26.57 -2.88 7.04
CA GLY A 87 27.68 -3.60 7.66
C GLY A 87 27.90 -5.02 7.12
N ASP A 88 26.86 -5.65 6.56
CA ASP A 88 26.93 -7.00 6.00
C ASP A 88 26.31 -7.06 4.59
N VAL A 89 26.99 -7.70 3.65
CA VAL A 89 26.48 -7.90 2.28
C VAL A 89 25.30 -8.86 2.26
N ASP A 90 25.24 -9.83 3.19
CA ASP A 90 24.20 -10.85 3.20
C ASP A 90 22.80 -10.26 3.51
N ILE A 91 22.75 -9.12 4.22
CA ILE A 91 21.50 -8.42 4.55
C ILE A 91 21.09 -7.36 3.53
N VAL A 92 21.93 -7.07 2.52
CA VAL A 92 21.67 -6.02 1.51
C VAL A 92 20.28 -6.15 0.88
N GLY A 93 19.90 -7.36 0.48
CA GLY A 93 18.60 -7.59 -0.17
C GLY A 93 17.42 -7.31 0.76
N ARG A 94 17.53 -7.69 2.03
CA ARG A 94 16.53 -7.42 3.05
C ARG A 94 16.43 -5.93 3.33
N VAL A 95 17.55 -5.26 3.61
CA VAL A 95 17.60 -3.82 3.88
C VAL A 95 17.07 -3.01 2.71
N THR A 96 17.39 -3.39 1.47
CA THR A 96 16.84 -2.74 0.27
C THR A 96 15.31 -2.84 0.23
N SER A 97 14.77 -4.01 0.55
CA SER A 97 13.32 -4.24 0.58
C SER A 97 12.65 -3.43 1.69
N ASP A 98 13.21 -3.47 2.90
CA ASP A 98 12.69 -2.76 4.06
C ASP A 98 12.71 -1.24 3.85
N LEU A 99 13.79 -0.70 3.28
CA LEU A 99 13.89 0.70 2.86
C LEU A 99 12.85 1.05 1.79
N ASN A 100 12.65 0.19 0.77
CA ASN A 100 11.63 0.43 -0.25
C ASN A 100 10.21 0.51 0.35
N TYR A 101 9.88 -0.37 1.30
CA TYR A 101 8.58 -0.31 2.00
C TYR A 101 8.44 0.95 2.85
N ALA A 102 9.49 1.33 3.60
CA ALA A 102 9.48 2.54 4.41
C ALA A 102 9.30 3.80 3.55
N ILE A 103 10.03 3.87 2.43
CA ILE A 103 9.95 4.96 1.46
C ILE A 103 8.58 5.00 0.79
N TYR A 104 8.04 3.85 0.36
CA TYR A 104 6.72 3.77 -0.25
C TYR A 104 5.63 4.30 0.69
N ARG A 105 5.67 3.90 1.97
CA ARG A 105 4.72 4.40 2.97
C ARG A 105 4.80 5.92 3.11
N ARG A 106 6.00 6.48 3.27
CA ARG A 106 6.19 7.93 3.39
C ARG A 106 5.79 8.69 2.12
N LEU A 107 6.08 8.15 0.94
CA LEU A 107 5.64 8.72 -0.32
C LEU A 107 4.12 8.68 -0.45
N SER A 108 3.46 7.60 -0.05
CA SER A 108 1.99 7.50 -0.09
C SER A 108 1.30 8.46 0.90
N GLU A 109 1.95 8.84 1.99
CA GLU A 109 1.44 9.85 2.92
C GLU A 109 1.53 11.28 2.32
N LEU A 110 2.53 11.53 1.47
CA LEU A 110 2.72 12.81 0.77
C LEU A 110 1.91 12.90 -0.53
N GLU A 111 1.81 11.79 -1.25
CA GLU A 111 0.97 11.61 -2.41
C GLU A 111 -0.45 11.37 -1.92
N THR A 112 -1.20 12.46 -1.69
CA THR A 112 -2.65 12.33 -1.51
C THR A 112 -3.18 11.51 -2.69
N PRO A 113 -3.86 10.37 -2.46
CA PRO A 113 -4.41 9.57 -3.54
C PRO A 113 -5.45 10.43 -4.22
N VAL A 114 -5.07 11.07 -5.33
CA VAL A 114 -6.03 11.54 -6.30
C VAL A 114 -6.63 10.26 -6.85
N ALA A 115 -7.73 9.83 -6.25
CA ALA A 115 -8.67 8.94 -6.90
C ALA A 115 -8.91 9.59 -8.26
N THR A 116 -8.37 8.99 -9.31
CA THR A 116 -8.67 9.40 -10.67
C THR A 116 -10.11 9.01 -10.91
N GLU A 117 -11.03 9.84 -10.44
CA GLU A 117 -12.36 9.93 -10.99
C GLU A 117 -12.16 10.35 -12.44
N LEU A 118 -12.19 9.35 -13.32
CA LEU A 118 -12.16 9.56 -14.77
C LEU A 118 -13.50 10.22 -15.14
N THR A 119 -13.58 11.54 -14.97
CA THR A 119 -14.70 12.32 -15.51
C THR A 119 -14.64 12.24 -17.03
N VAL A 120 -15.47 11.37 -17.62
CA VAL A 120 -15.63 11.26 -19.07
C VAL A 120 -16.35 12.53 -19.54
N LYS A 121 -15.59 13.52 -20.01
CA LYS A 121 -16.15 14.73 -20.63
C LYS A 121 -16.77 14.36 -21.98
N GLY A 122 -18.10 14.44 -22.08
CA GLY A 122 -18.85 14.17 -23.31
C GLY A 122 -20.06 13.25 -23.17
N LEU A 123 -20.35 12.71 -21.98
CA LEU A 123 -21.56 11.90 -21.75
C LEU A 123 -22.84 12.73 -21.49
N GLU A 124 -22.72 14.04 -21.33
CA GLU A 124 -23.81 14.96 -20.94
C GLU A 124 -25.02 14.88 -21.89
N GLY A 125 -24.79 14.63 -23.18
CA GLY A 125 -25.86 14.43 -24.17
C GLY A 125 -26.51 13.05 -24.15
N VAL A 126 -25.80 12.03 -23.68
CA VAL A 126 -26.26 10.63 -23.68
C VAL A 126 -27.31 10.40 -22.60
N GLU A 127 -27.17 11.09 -21.46
CA GLU A 127 -28.13 11.06 -20.34
C GLU A 127 -29.51 11.57 -20.77
N HIS A 128 -29.54 12.65 -21.56
CA HIS A 128 -30.79 13.23 -22.07
C HIS A 128 -31.48 12.31 -23.08
N SER A 129 -30.73 11.72 -24.02
CA SER A 129 -31.29 10.78 -25.01
C SER A 129 -31.83 9.51 -24.35
N LEU A 130 -31.13 8.96 -23.36
CA LEU A 130 -31.62 7.79 -22.60
C LEU A 130 -32.88 8.14 -21.79
N GLY A 131 -32.99 9.34 -21.25
CA GLY A 131 -34.19 9.82 -20.55
C GLY A 131 -35.42 9.92 -21.46
N GLU A 132 -35.26 10.46 -22.67
CA GLU A 132 -36.34 10.55 -23.66
C GLU A 132 -36.80 9.17 -24.14
N ILE A 133 -35.85 8.25 -24.38
CA ILE A 133 -36.15 6.87 -24.78
C ILE A 133 -36.87 6.12 -23.65
N ALA A 134 -36.41 6.27 -22.40
CA ALA A 134 -37.04 5.65 -21.24
C ALA A 134 -38.48 6.17 -21.00
N ALA A 135 -38.71 7.47 -21.20
CA ALA A 135 -40.03 8.08 -21.11
C ALA A 135 -40.97 7.60 -22.23
N ALA A 136 -40.47 7.49 -23.46
CA ALA A 136 -41.21 6.96 -24.59
C ALA A 136 -41.59 5.49 -24.38
N VAL A 137 -40.64 4.64 -23.97
CA VAL A 137 -40.87 3.22 -23.68
C VAL A 137 -41.86 3.04 -22.52
N SER A 138 -41.78 3.83 -21.46
CA SER A 138 -42.74 3.77 -20.35
C SER A 138 -44.16 4.16 -20.78
N LYS A 139 -44.28 5.10 -21.71
CA LYS A 139 -45.57 5.52 -22.30
C LYS A 139 -46.13 4.47 -23.26
N GLU A 140 -45.27 3.75 -23.98
CA GLU A 140 -45.62 2.62 -24.84
C GLU A 140 -46.13 1.42 -24.01
N VAL A 141 -45.44 1.08 -22.93
CA VAL A 141 -45.82 0.00 -21.99
C VAL A 141 -47.13 0.34 -21.28
N GLY A 142 -47.34 1.60 -20.89
CA GLY A 142 -48.61 2.09 -20.33
C GLY A 142 -49.77 2.10 -21.31
N ARG A 143 -49.53 2.29 -22.62
CA ARG A 143 -50.55 2.21 -23.67
C ARG A 143 -50.96 0.78 -24.01
N ARG A 144 -50.04 -0.19 -23.88
CA ARG A 144 -50.32 -1.61 -24.15
C ARG A 144 -51.07 -2.32 -23.00
N ALA A 145 -51.18 -1.68 -21.83
CA ALA A 145 -51.85 -2.20 -20.64
C ALA A 145 -53.38 -1.89 -20.55
N LYS A 146 -54.03 -1.44 -21.63
CA LYS A 146 -55.50 -1.41 -21.72
C LYS A 146 -56.00 -2.23 -22.91
N PRO A 147 -56.81 -3.27 -22.65
CA PRO A 147 -58.18 -3.18 -23.13
C PRO A 147 -59.22 -3.47 -22.04
N ALA A 148 -60.44 -3.04 -22.36
CA ALA A 148 -61.62 -2.98 -21.51
C ALA A 148 -62.28 -4.35 -21.27
N GLY A 149 -62.75 -4.53 -20.03
CA GLY A 149 -64.08 -5.06 -19.67
C GLY A 149 -64.54 -6.42 -20.20
N GLY A 150 -64.41 -7.46 -19.37
CA GLY A 150 -65.20 -8.69 -19.44
C GLY A 150 -65.37 -9.29 -18.04
N ARG A 151 -66.58 -9.23 -17.50
CA ARG A 151 -66.95 -9.65 -16.13
C ARG A 151 -66.94 -11.18 -16.03
N VAL A 152 -66.11 -11.75 -15.15
CA VAL A 152 -66.32 -13.10 -14.59
C VAL A 152 -66.02 -13.08 -13.09
N THR A 153 -67.06 -13.37 -12.31
CA THR A 153 -67.04 -13.62 -10.87
C THR A 153 -66.35 -14.95 -10.56
N VAL A 154 -65.41 -15.03 -9.61
CA VAL A 154 -65.35 -16.09 -8.57
C VAL A 154 -64.48 -15.60 -7.38
N LYS A 155 -65.14 -15.50 -6.22
CA LYS A 155 -64.74 -15.82 -4.83
C LYS A 155 -63.25 -15.63 -4.43
N ARG A 156 -62.97 -14.63 -3.58
CA ARG A 156 -61.82 -14.62 -2.68
C ARG A 156 -62.30 -14.91 -1.25
N SER A 157 -61.81 -15.99 -0.66
CA SER A 157 -61.66 -16.14 0.79
C SER A 157 -60.26 -15.64 1.17
N GLY A 158 -60.17 -14.75 2.16
CA GLY A 158 -58.95 -14.09 2.67
C GLY A 158 -58.03 -15.03 3.47
N PRO A 159 -57.16 -14.53 4.39
CA PRO A 159 -57.04 -13.18 5.01
C PRO A 159 -55.74 -12.45 4.57
N GLU A 160 -55.70 -11.12 4.44
CA GLU A 160 -55.59 -10.04 5.43
C GLU A 160 -54.15 -9.69 5.90
N PRO A 161 -53.89 -8.39 6.16
CA PRO A 161 -52.56 -7.77 6.12
C PRO A 161 -52.12 -7.16 7.47
N GLU A 162 -50.83 -6.92 7.67
CA GLU A 162 -50.32 -5.97 8.67
C GLU A 162 -49.10 -5.29 8.03
N ALA A 163 -49.16 -4.04 7.57
CA ALA A 163 -49.34 -2.76 8.27
C ALA A 163 -48.11 -2.34 9.08
N GLU A 164 -47.49 -1.24 8.61
CA GLU A 164 -46.84 -0.16 9.40
C GLU A 164 -45.57 -0.52 10.20
N ALA A 165 -44.56 0.32 10.40
CA ALA A 165 -44.12 1.63 9.92
C ALA A 165 -42.63 1.76 10.33
N GLU A 166 -41.89 2.68 9.72
CA GLU A 166 -40.54 3.16 10.14
C GLU A 166 -40.53 3.67 11.62
N PRO A 167 -39.39 4.02 12.30
CA PRO A 167 -38.06 4.40 11.80
C PRO A 167 -36.81 3.98 12.66
N ALA A 168 -35.63 4.37 12.14
CA ALA A 168 -34.34 4.70 12.77
C ALA A 168 -33.98 4.23 14.21
N GLU A 169 -32.80 3.61 14.38
CA GLU A 169 -31.70 4.11 15.24
C GLU A 169 -30.47 3.18 15.24
N THR A 170 -29.29 3.78 15.11
CA THR A 170 -27.95 3.26 15.49
C THR A 170 -27.51 4.11 16.69
N PRO A 171 -26.54 3.73 17.55
CA PRO A 171 -26.06 2.45 18.12
C PRO A 171 -26.26 2.42 19.67
N PRO A 172 -25.72 1.44 20.43
CA PRO A 172 -24.44 1.72 21.11
C PRO A 172 -23.53 0.49 21.36
N ALA A 173 -22.21 0.69 21.24
CA ALA A 173 -21.24 0.08 22.16
C ALA A 173 -21.14 1.03 23.38
N PRO A 174 -20.94 0.59 24.65
CA PRO A 174 -19.80 -0.24 25.05
C PRO A 174 -20.06 -1.23 26.22
N ALA A 175 -19.26 -2.29 26.33
CA ALA A 175 -19.11 -3.01 27.61
C ALA A 175 -17.69 -3.58 27.74
N LYS A 176 -16.87 -2.89 28.55
CA LYS A 176 -15.70 -3.46 29.21
C LYS A 176 -16.20 -4.43 30.30
N PRO A 177 -15.57 -5.60 30.49
CA PRO A 177 -15.55 -6.23 31.80
C PRO A 177 -14.35 -5.72 32.63
N GLU A 178 -14.64 -5.55 33.92
CA GLU A 178 -13.79 -5.12 35.03
C GLU A 178 -12.52 -5.97 35.30
N PRO A 179 -11.60 -5.46 36.13
CA PRO A 179 -10.34 -6.13 36.46
C PRO A 179 -10.54 -7.25 37.49
N ALA A 180 -9.86 -8.38 37.29
CA ALA A 180 -9.74 -9.41 38.30
C ALA A 180 -8.84 -8.93 39.46
N ALA A 181 -9.47 -8.59 40.58
CA ALA A 181 -8.82 -8.54 41.89
C ALA A 181 -9.22 -9.80 42.69
N ASN A 182 -8.26 -10.68 42.91
CA ASN A 182 -8.18 -11.59 44.06
C ASN A 182 -6.67 -11.93 44.19
N GLY A 183 -5.96 -11.69 45.28
CA GLY A 183 -6.39 -11.61 46.67
C GLY A 183 -5.79 -12.76 47.48
N GLY A 184 -4.46 -12.73 47.68
CA GLY A 184 -3.78 -13.14 48.91
C GLY A 184 -3.57 -14.62 49.27
N LYS A 185 -2.50 -14.77 50.09
CA LYS A 185 -2.05 -15.90 50.95
C LYS A 185 -1.22 -16.99 50.27
N ASP A 186 -0.17 -17.55 50.85
CA ASP A 186 0.62 -17.36 52.09
C ASP A 186 1.83 -18.33 51.95
N GLU A 187 2.70 -18.45 52.97
CA GLU A 187 3.82 -19.43 53.11
C GLU A 187 5.11 -19.07 52.32
N THR A 188 6.20 -18.53 52.92
CA THR A 188 6.99 -18.92 54.11
C THR A 188 7.65 -20.30 54.02
N LYS A 189 8.95 -20.35 54.37
CA LYS A 189 9.89 -21.49 54.50
C LYS A 189 10.54 -21.98 53.19
N ASP A 190 11.84 -22.22 53.10
CA ASP A 190 12.96 -22.40 54.04
C ASP A 190 14.25 -21.85 53.40
#